data_AF-A0A933AQL1-F1
#
_entry.id   AF-A0A933AQL1-F1
#
_cell.length_a   1.000
_cell.length_b   1.000
_cell.length_c   1.000
_cell.angle_alpha   90.00
_cell.angle_beta   90.00
_cell.angle_gamma   90.00
#
_symmetry.space_group_name_H-M   'P 1'
#
loop_
_entity.id
_entity.type
_entity.pdbx_description
1 polymer ?
#
loop_
_entity_poly.entity_id
_entity_poly.type
_entity_poly.pdbx_seq_one_letter_code
_entity_poly.pdbx_strand_id
1 'polypeptide(L)'
;TQGVIRGPSDKEYAEAAATQLINPLGMASGPAARQGLVRAIQELAESKNLAGHLDRLIGPLRRGNPGATFQAERTVHYASEIVGLELQKVFGEKLGYLDILLTGNRVVDPKDWTGWARHSADQQEQMLLKLTEQARKYLSNPEYTLKFEFKESIPESVLKTLNQLANEYGSRLSWEAIP
;
A
#
# COMPACT_ATOMS: atom_id res chain seq x y z
N THR A 1 -23.52 9.27 1.25
CA THR A 1 -23.33 7.84 0.96
C THR A 1 -22.25 7.71 -0.10
N GLN A 2 -20.97 7.74 0.29
CA GLN A 2 -19.87 7.52 -0.66
C GLN A 2 -19.59 6.01 -0.68
N GLY A 3 -19.95 5.36 -1.78
CA GLY A 3 -19.71 3.95 -2.00
C GLY A 3 -18.22 3.67 -2.18
N VAL A 4 -17.75 2.56 -1.63
CA VAL A 4 -16.38 2.08 -1.83
C VAL A 4 -16.21 1.75 -3.32
N ILE A 5 -15.39 2.51 -4.04
CA ILE A 5 -15.03 2.19 -5.42
C ILE A 5 -13.97 1.09 -5.36
N ARG A 6 -14.34 -0.12 -5.81
CA ARG A 6 -13.48 -1.32 -5.79
C ARG A 6 -13.26 -1.82 -7.22
N GLY A 7 -12.06 -2.33 -7.49
CA GLY A 7 -11.80 -3.24 -8.61
C GLY A 7 -12.42 -4.64 -8.34
N PRO A 8 -12.02 -5.70 -9.10
CA PRO A 8 -12.40 -7.08 -8.78
C PRO A 8 -12.21 -7.38 -7.28
N SER A 9 -13.18 -8.09 -6.72
CA SER A 9 -13.60 -7.95 -5.32
C SER A 9 -12.66 -8.66 -4.33
N ASP A 10 -12.63 -8.18 -3.09
CA ASP A 10 -11.99 -8.88 -1.96
C ASP A 10 -12.51 -10.32 -1.77
N LYS A 11 -13.70 -10.65 -2.29
CA LYS A 11 -14.25 -12.01 -2.25
C LYS A 11 -13.47 -12.98 -3.14
N GLU A 12 -12.94 -12.50 -4.27
CA GLU A 12 -12.06 -13.26 -5.17
C GLU A 12 -10.67 -13.45 -4.54
N TYR A 13 -10.26 -12.55 -3.64
CA TYR A 13 -9.09 -12.74 -2.76
C TYR A 13 -9.38 -13.67 -1.57
N ALA A 14 -10.57 -13.60 -0.99
CA ALA A 14 -10.96 -14.33 0.22
C ALA A 14 -11.22 -15.83 -0.04
N GLU A 15 -11.61 -16.20 -1.26
CA GLU A 15 -11.69 -17.62 -1.68
C GLU A 15 -10.32 -18.31 -1.73
N ALA A 16 -9.21 -17.55 -1.67
CA ALA A 16 -7.85 -18.07 -1.49
C ALA A 16 -7.31 -17.96 -0.03
N ALA A 17 -7.99 -17.22 0.86
CA ALA A 17 -7.51 -16.97 2.22
C ALA A 17 -8.69 -16.74 3.17
N ALA A 18 -9.22 -17.81 3.75
CA ALA A 18 -10.18 -17.70 4.82
C ALA A 18 -9.51 -17.19 6.11
N THR A 19 -9.91 -16.00 6.57
CA THR A 19 -10.54 -15.73 7.90
C THR A 19 -10.14 -14.36 8.48
N GLN A 20 -11.18 -13.59 8.85
CA GLN A 20 -11.28 -12.45 9.79
C GLN A 20 -10.82 -11.04 9.36
N LEU A 21 -11.80 -10.13 9.39
CA LEU A 21 -11.76 -8.69 9.12
C LEU A 21 -12.28 -7.96 10.37
N ILE A 22 -11.53 -7.00 10.94
CA ILE A 22 -12.07 -5.89 11.75
C ILE A 22 -11.13 -4.65 11.64
N ASN A 23 -11.63 -3.58 11.02
CA ASN A 23 -11.10 -2.20 11.03
C ASN A 23 -11.79 -1.37 12.16
N PRO A 24 -11.38 -0.15 12.58
CA PRO A 24 -10.27 0.69 12.11
C PRO A 24 -9.39 1.37 13.19
N LEU A 25 -8.15 1.69 12.80
CA LEU A 25 -7.36 2.75 13.45
C LEU A 25 -7.82 4.12 12.91
N GLY A 26 -8.24 5.02 13.81
CA GLY A 26 -8.64 6.37 13.46
C GLY A 26 -7.48 7.21 12.92
N MET A 27 -7.73 7.94 11.84
CA MET A 27 -6.83 8.92 11.20
C MET A 27 -6.35 9.98 12.19
N ALA A 28 -5.18 9.77 12.78
CA ALA A 28 -4.53 10.78 13.60
C ALA A 28 -3.56 11.58 12.71
N SER A 29 -3.82 12.88 12.53
CA SER A 29 -2.92 13.78 11.81
C SER A 29 -2.13 14.67 12.77
N GLY A 30 -0.84 14.91 12.47
CA GLY A 30 0.03 15.82 13.24
C GLY A 30 1.29 15.19 13.86
N PRO A 31 2.17 15.98 14.50
CA PRO A 31 3.45 15.51 15.05
C PRO A 31 3.30 14.40 16.10
N ALA A 32 2.30 14.48 16.98
CA ALA A 32 2.04 13.47 18.01
C ALA A 32 1.59 12.13 17.41
N ALA A 33 0.73 12.17 16.38
CA ALA A 33 0.31 10.97 15.64
C ALA A 33 1.49 10.27 14.96
N ARG A 34 2.39 11.04 14.33
CA ARG A 34 3.61 10.49 13.72
C ARG A 34 4.54 9.87 14.76
N GLN A 35 4.69 10.46 15.94
CA GLN A 35 5.46 9.85 17.03
C GLN A 35 4.83 8.54 17.51
N GLY A 36 3.49 8.49 17.62
CA GLY A 36 2.76 7.25 17.91
C GLY A 36 3.00 6.15 16.88
N LEU A 37 2.94 6.49 15.59
CA LEU A 37 3.24 5.55 14.49
C LEU A 37 4.68 5.08 14.49
N VAL A 38 5.65 5.98 14.73
CA VAL A 38 7.07 5.59 14.85
C VAL A 38 7.23 4.56 15.98
N ARG A 39 6.62 4.80 17.14
CA ARG A 39 6.68 3.88 18.27
C ARG A 39 6.03 2.53 17.95
N ALA A 40 4.83 2.53 17.37
CA ALA A 40 4.14 1.31 16.96
C ALA A 40 4.97 0.50 15.95
N ILE A 41 5.59 1.16 14.97
CA ILE A 41 6.47 0.51 14.01
C ILE A 41 7.72 -0.07 14.69
N GLN A 42 8.32 0.63 15.64
CA GLN A 42 9.47 0.13 16.39
C GLN A 42 9.11 -1.10 17.23
N GLU A 43 7.98 -1.08 17.93
CA GLU A 43 7.45 -2.23 18.69
C GLU A 43 7.14 -3.43 17.77
N LEU A 44 6.64 -3.18 16.55
CA LEU A 44 6.49 -4.21 15.51
C LEU A 44 7.84 -4.75 15.02
N ALA A 45 8.84 -3.89 14.85
CA ALA A 45 10.19 -4.28 14.45
C ALA A 45 10.81 -5.27 15.44
N GLU A 46 10.69 -4.96 16.73
CA GLU A 46 11.26 -5.73 17.83
C GLU A 46 10.52 -7.06 18.01
N SER A 47 9.18 -7.04 17.95
CA SER A 47 8.35 -8.25 18.13
C SER A 47 8.40 -9.23 16.97
N LYS A 48 8.77 -8.78 15.76
CA LYS A 48 8.82 -9.61 14.53
C LYS A 48 10.24 -9.82 13.98
N ASN A 49 11.27 -9.33 14.68
CA ASN A 49 12.67 -9.36 14.24
C ASN A 49 12.88 -8.71 12.84
N LEU A 50 12.21 -7.57 12.59
CA LEU A 50 12.24 -6.81 11.33
C LEU A 50 13.15 -5.57 11.41
N ALA A 51 14.08 -5.53 12.38
CA ALA A 51 14.85 -4.35 12.78
C ALA A 51 15.66 -3.67 11.66
N GLY A 52 16.01 -4.36 10.56
CA GLY A 52 16.72 -3.76 9.43
C GLY A 52 15.84 -3.11 8.35
N HIS A 53 14.54 -3.41 8.33
CA HIS A 53 13.66 -3.07 7.21
C HIS A 53 12.87 -1.77 7.44
N LEU A 54 12.76 -1.33 8.69
CA LEU A 54 11.88 -0.24 9.09
C LEU A 54 12.55 1.14 9.14
N ASP A 55 13.89 1.22 9.11
CA ASP A 55 14.62 2.49 9.07
C ASP A 55 14.23 3.36 7.86
N ARG A 56 13.89 2.70 6.74
CA ARG A 56 13.45 3.37 5.51
C ARG A 56 12.02 3.89 5.56
N LEU A 57 11.19 3.41 6.48
CA LEU A 57 9.87 3.97 6.74
C LEU A 57 9.93 5.02 7.86
N ILE A 58 10.71 4.76 8.92
CA ILE A 58 10.90 5.65 10.06
C ILE A 58 11.54 6.98 9.64
N GLY A 59 12.54 6.97 8.76
CA GLY A 59 13.19 8.19 8.27
C GLY A 59 12.22 9.17 7.58
N PRO A 60 11.55 8.76 6.48
CA PRO A 60 10.51 9.57 5.83
C PRO A 60 9.36 9.97 6.76
N LEU A 61 8.93 9.09 7.66
CA LEU A 61 7.87 9.37 8.63
C LEU A 61 8.28 10.49 9.60
N ARG A 62 9.51 10.44 10.14
CA ARG A 62 10.07 11.51 11.01
C ARG A 62 10.18 12.84 10.28
N ARG A 63 10.50 12.83 8.99
CA ARG A 63 10.56 14.03 8.14
C ARG A 63 9.18 14.56 7.73
N GLY A 64 8.11 13.82 7.99
CA GLY A 64 6.76 14.21 7.61
C GLY A 64 6.52 14.16 6.11
N ASN A 65 7.21 13.26 5.39
CA ASN A 65 7.00 13.07 3.96
C ASN A 65 5.53 12.70 3.70
N PRO A 66 4.83 13.39 2.76
CA PRO A 66 3.52 12.98 2.29
C PRO A 66 3.59 11.52 1.77
N GLY A 67 2.65 10.67 2.16
CA GLY A 67 2.69 9.23 1.89
C GLY A 67 3.34 8.36 2.97
N ALA A 68 4.37 8.83 3.68
CA ALA A 68 5.02 8.01 4.71
C ALA A 68 4.11 7.74 5.91
N THR A 69 3.25 8.70 6.25
CA THR A 69 2.25 8.54 7.33
C THR A 69 1.22 7.49 6.95
N PHE A 70 0.68 7.55 5.73
CA PHE A 70 -0.30 6.58 5.27
C PHE A 70 0.31 5.18 5.12
N GLN A 71 1.51 5.07 4.56
CA GLN A 71 2.24 3.80 4.49
C GLN A 71 2.49 3.20 5.88
N ALA A 72 2.83 4.02 6.87
CA ALA A 72 2.98 3.61 8.26
C ALA A 72 1.67 3.11 8.87
N GLU A 73 0.56 3.81 8.68
CA GLU A 73 -0.78 3.40 9.12
C GLU A 73 -1.15 2.04 8.53
N ARG A 74 -0.95 1.84 7.22
CA ARG A 74 -1.24 0.57 6.55
C ARG A 74 -0.31 -0.56 7.02
N THR A 75 0.96 -0.26 7.26
CA THR A 75 1.91 -1.23 7.82
C THR A 75 1.45 -1.71 9.19
N VAL A 76 1.04 -0.80 10.08
CA VAL A 76 0.53 -1.15 11.42
C VAL A 76 -0.76 -1.95 11.32
N HIS A 77 -1.70 -1.53 10.47
CA HIS A 77 -2.96 -2.25 10.23
C HIS A 77 -2.71 -3.70 9.81
N TYR A 78 -1.91 -3.92 8.77
CA TYR A 78 -1.62 -5.29 8.29
C TYR A 78 -0.80 -6.11 9.28
N ALA A 79 0.04 -5.48 10.09
CA ALA A 79 0.75 -6.17 11.16
C ALA A 79 -0.18 -6.60 12.31
N SER A 80 -1.27 -5.86 12.56
CA SER A 80 -2.27 -6.19 13.58
C SER A 80 -3.33 -7.21 13.15
N GLU A 81 -3.61 -7.33 11.84
CA GLU A 81 -4.72 -8.14 11.30
C GLU A 81 -4.38 -9.61 10.98
N ILE A 82 -3.20 -10.13 11.33
CA ILE A 82 -2.84 -11.56 11.19
C ILE A 82 -2.65 -12.00 9.72
N VAL A 83 -1.58 -11.53 9.10
CA VAL A 83 -0.92 -12.20 7.98
C VAL A 83 0.57 -12.01 8.21
N GLY A 84 1.40 -13.06 8.17
CA GLY A 84 2.85 -12.90 8.35
C GLY A 84 3.38 -11.75 7.49
N LEU A 85 3.89 -10.72 8.17
CA LEU A 85 4.39 -9.53 7.51
C LEU A 85 5.81 -9.84 7.05
N GLU A 86 5.99 -10.17 5.77
CA GLU A 86 7.33 -10.27 5.17
C GLU A 86 7.72 -8.86 4.72
N LEU A 87 8.04 -7.95 5.66
CA LEU A 87 8.60 -6.67 5.25
C LEU A 87 9.93 -6.91 4.53
N GLN A 88 9.95 -6.54 3.24
CA GLN A 88 11.12 -6.59 2.37
C GLN A 88 11.72 -7.99 2.19
N LYS A 89 11.03 -8.83 1.43
CA LYS A 89 11.76 -9.80 0.61
C LYS A 89 12.45 -9.03 -0.51
N VAL A 90 13.77 -9.11 -0.60
CA VAL A 90 14.49 -8.73 -1.81
C VAL A 90 14.00 -9.68 -2.91
N PHE A 91 13.03 -9.24 -3.70
CA PHE A 91 12.70 -9.96 -4.93
C PHE A 91 13.99 -10.03 -5.74
N GLY A 92 14.44 -11.26 -5.99
CA GLY A 92 15.82 -11.60 -6.36
C GLY A 92 16.56 -10.48 -7.09
N GLU A 93 17.53 -9.86 -6.41
CA GLU A 93 18.56 -8.88 -6.82
C GLU A 93 18.23 -7.75 -7.83
N LYS A 94 17.09 -7.74 -8.52
CA LYS A 94 16.80 -6.93 -9.72
C LYS A 94 15.47 -6.19 -9.66
N LEU A 95 14.64 -6.45 -8.65
CA LEU A 95 13.28 -5.91 -8.54
C LEU A 95 13.11 -4.99 -7.31
N GLY A 96 14.19 -4.46 -6.72
CA GLY A 96 14.11 -3.41 -5.69
C GLY A 96 13.26 -3.73 -4.45
N TYR A 97 12.74 -2.69 -3.79
CA TYR A 97 12.00 -2.79 -2.53
C TYR A 97 10.47 -2.69 -2.76
N LEU A 98 9.71 -3.42 -1.95
CA LEU A 98 8.24 -3.39 -1.87
C LEU A 98 7.80 -2.50 -0.70
N ASP A 99 6.64 -1.86 -0.84
CA ASP A 99 6.08 -1.03 0.23
C ASP A 99 5.55 -1.87 1.40
N ILE A 100 4.69 -2.86 1.12
CA ILE A 100 4.23 -3.87 2.09
C ILE A 100 4.08 -5.21 1.37
N LEU A 101 4.67 -6.28 1.90
CA LEU A 101 4.47 -7.66 1.43
C LEU A 101 3.88 -8.50 2.57
N LEU A 102 2.75 -9.13 2.26
CA LEU A 102 2.03 -10.03 3.14
C LEU A 102 2.26 -11.48 2.70
N THR A 103 2.02 -12.46 3.58
CA THR A 103 2.09 -13.87 3.16
C THR A 103 1.15 -14.18 2.00
N GLY A 104 1.48 -15.24 1.27
CA GLY A 104 0.74 -15.62 0.06
C GLY A 104 1.05 -14.71 -1.13
N ASN A 105 2.24 -14.10 -1.17
CA ASN A 105 2.72 -13.27 -2.28
C ASN A 105 1.80 -12.07 -2.58
N ARG A 106 1.19 -11.49 -1.55
CA ARG A 106 0.30 -10.34 -1.66
C ARG A 106 1.06 -9.04 -1.40
N VAL A 107 1.20 -8.21 -2.42
CA VAL A 107 1.81 -6.89 -2.31
C VAL A 107 0.73 -5.84 -2.08
N VAL A 108 0.95 -4.96 -1.11
CA VAL A 108 0.14 -3.76 -0.91
C VAL A 108 1.02 -2.54 -1.15
N ASP A 109 0.54 -1.65 -2.02
CA ASP A 109 1.20 -0.39 -2.35
C ASP A 109 0.29 0.80 -1.99
N PRO A 110 0.50 1.41 -0.80
CA PRO A 110 -0.30 2.53 -0.33
C PRO A 110 0.13 3.86 -0.97
N LYS A 111 -0.85 4.61 -1.48
CA LYS A 111 -0.69 5.90 -2.15
C LYS A 111 -1.43 6.99 -1.38
N ASP A 112 -0.68 7.96 -0.87
CA ASP A 112 -1.25 9.23 -0.41
C ASP A 112 -1.18 10.26 -1.54
N TRP A 113 -2.21 10.24 -2.39
CA TRP A 113 -2.36 11.21 -3.48
C TRP A 113 -3.42 12.25 -3.14
N THR A 114 -3.60 12.51 -1.84
CA THR A 114 -4.43 13.62 -1.36
C THR A 114 -3.93 14.93 -1.93
N GLY A 115 -4.85 15.75 -2.42
CA GLY A 115 -4.48 16.97 -3.15
C GLY A 115 -4.00 16.74 -4.59
N TRP A 116 -4.34 15.61 -5.22
CA TRP A 116 -4.05 15.30 -6.63
C TRP A 116 -4.14 16.50 -7.59
N ALA A 117 -5.24 17.26 -7.49
CA ALA A 117 -5.50 18.43 -8.34
C ALA A 117 -4.51 19.60 -8.16
N ARG A 118 -3.68 19.59 -7.11
CA ARG A 118 -2.64 20.59 -6.85
C ARG A 118 -1.33 20.28 -7.56
N HIS A 119 -1.15 19.07 -8.05
CA HIS A 119 0.01 18.69 -8.87
C HIS A 119 -0.13 19.24 -10.29
N SER A 120 0.99 19.62 -10.92
CA SER A 120 0.99 19.97 -12.34
C SER A 120 0.66 18.74 -13.21
N ALA A 121 0.24 18.97 -14.46
CA ALA A 121 -0.03 17.89 -15.41
C ALA A 121 1.18 16.95 -15.56
N ASP A 122 2.39 17.51 -15.71
CA ASP A 122 3.63 16.74 -15.79
C ASP A 122 3.87 15.90 -14.51
N GLN A 123 3.62 16.48 -13.33
CA GLN A 123 3.75 15.74 -12.07
C GLN A 123 2.74 14.58 -12.00
N GLN A 124 1.49 14.82 -12.39
CA GLN A 124 0.45 13.80 -12.45
C GLN A 124 0.84 12.68 -13.43
N GLU A 125 1.36 13.02 -14.61
CA GLU A 125 1.82 12.05 -15.60
C GLU A 125 2.99 11.20 -15.06
N GLN A 126 3.97 11.83 -14.41
CA GLN A 126 5.09 11.11 -13.79
C GLN A 126 4.62 10.19 -12.64
N MET A 127 3.59 10.59 -11.89
CA MET A 127 2.99 9.74 -10.86
C MET A 127 2.27 8.53 -11.46
N LEU A 128 1.53 8.71 -12.56
CA LEU A 128 0.88 7.63 -13.30
C LEU A 128 1.88 6.66 -13.95
N LEU A 129 2.98 7.19 -14.49
CA LEU A 129 4.08 6.39 -15.04
C LEU A 129 4.67 5.50 -13.95
N LYS A 130 5.00 6.07 -12.79
CA LYS A 130 5.52 5.31 -11.64
C LYS A 130 4.55 4.24 -11.16
N LEU A 131 3.25 4.54 -11.08
CA LEU A 131 2.22 3.55 -10.72
C LEU A 131 2.20 2.38 -11.71
N THR A 132 2.29 2.68 -13.00
CA THR A 132 2.34 1.66 -14.07
C THR A 132 3.60 0.81 -13.98
N GLU A 133 4.76 1.44 -13.77
CA GLU A 133 6.03 0.74 -13.59
C GLU A 133 6.01 -0.18 -12.37
N GLN A 134 5.45 0.28 -11.25
CA GLN A 134 5.30 -0.53 -10.04
C GLN A 134 4.38 -1.74 -10.27
N ALA A 135 3.24 -1.54 -10.94
CA ALA A 135 2.34 -2.63 -11.26
C ALA A 135 3.04 -3.72 -12.10
N ARG A 136 3.68 -3.32 -13.20
CA ARG A 136 4.43 -4.23 -14.07
C ARG A 136 5.55 -4.95 -13.34
N LYS A 137 6.28 -4.22 -12.51
CA LYS A 137 7.40 -4.73 -11.73
C LYS A 137 6.92 -5.80 -10.74
N TYR A 138 5.90 -5.51 -9.95
CA TYR A 138 5.42 -6.44 -8.92
C TYR A 138 4.68 -7.65 -9.51
N LEU A 139 3.94 -7.44 -10.60
CA LEU A 139 3.16 -8.49 -11.25
C LEU A 139 3.94 -9.26 -12.34
N SER A 140 5.21 -8.90 -12.57
CA SER A 140 6.12 -9.63 -13.46
C SER A 140 6.28 -11.10 -13.08
N ASN A 141 6.18 -11.42 -11.78
CA ASN A 141 6.09 -12.80 -11.30
C ASN A 141 4.59 -13.20 -11.18
N PRO A 142 4.14 -14.26 -11.89
CA PRO A 142 2.74 -14.69 -11.89
C PRO A 142 2.18 -15.10 -10.51
N GLU A 143 3.04 -15.47 -9.56
CA GLU A 143 2.64 -15.89 -8.21
C GLU A 143 2.19 -14.72 -7.32
N TYR A 144 2.46 -13.48 -7.73
CA TYR A 144 2.14 -12.31 -6.93
C TYR A 144 0.83 -11.66 -7.35
N THR A 145 0.16 -11.10 -6.34
CA THR A 145 -0.98 -10.19 -6.50
C THR A 145 -0.63 -8.81 -5.95
N LEU A 146 -1.25 -7.76 -6.50
CA LEU A 146 -1.01 -6.38 -6.10
C LEU A 146 -2.33 -5.69 -5.78
N LYS A 147 -2.36 -5.05 -4.62
CA LYS A 147 -3.42 -4.13 -4.20
C LYS A 147 -2.86 -2.71 -4.06
N PHE A 148 -3.38 -1.78 -4.85
CA PHE A 148 -3.15 -0.35 -4.60
C PHE A 148 -4.18 0.18 -3.61
N GLU A 149 -3.73 0.81 -2.54
CA GLU A 149 -4.63 1.47 -1.58
C GLU A 149 -4.43 2.98 -1.68
N PHE A 150 -5.49 3.74 -1.90
CA PHE A 150 -5.42 5.20 -2.00
C PHE A 150 -6.01 5.83 -0.76
N LYS A 151 -5.31 6.80 -0.18
CA LYS A 151 -5.86 7.60 0.91
C LYS A 151 -7.02 8.47 0.39
N GLU A 152 -8.16 8.36 1.05
CA GLU A 152 -9.42 9.10 0.83
C GLU A 152 -10.13 8.85 -0.52
N SER A 153 -9.44 9.03 -1.64
CA SER A 153 -10.06 8.95 -2.97
C SER A 153 -9.08 8.52 -4.06
N ILE A 154 -9.63 7.97 -5.16
CA ILE A 154 -8.86 7.62 -6.35
C ILE A 154 -9.20 8.64 -7.45
N PRO A 155 -8.21 9.42 -7.95
CA PRO A 155 -8.48 10.37 -9.03
C PRO A 155 -8.91 9.66 -10.33
N GLU A 156 -9.72 10.32 -11.16
CA GLU A 156 -10.31 9.71 -12.37
C GLU A 156 -9.25 9.23 -13.38
N SER A 157 -8.21 10.02 -13.61
CA SER A 157 -7.09 9.63 -14.47
C SER A 157 -6.37 8.37 -13.97
N VAL A 158 -6.30 8.21 -12.64
CA VAL A 158 -5.71 7.06 -11.98
C VAL A 158 -6.61 5.84 -12.13
N LEU A 159 -7.92 5.99 -11.94
CA LEU A 159 -8.89 4.93 -12.22
C LEU A 159 -8.81 4.47 -13.67
N LYS A 160 -8.66 5.38 -14.63
CA LYS A 160 -8.50 5.02 -16.04
C LYS A 160 -7.25 4.16 -16.26
N THR A 161 -6.11 4.55 -15.67
CA THR A 161 -4.86 3.77 -15.74
C THR A 161 -5.00 2.41 -15.06
N LEU A 162 -5.62 2.34 -13.88
CA LEU A 162 -5.83 1.08 -13.16
C LEU A 162 -6.73 0.12 -13.93
N ASN A 163 -7.81 0.63 -14.56
CA ASN A 163 -8.67 -0.17 -15.42
C ASN A 163 -7.92 -0.70 -16.66
N GLN A 164 -7.01 0.09 -17.24
CA GLN A 164 -6.16 -0.38 -18.34
C GLN A 164 -5.24 -1.52 -17.88
N LEU A 165 -4.60 -1.38 -16.72
CA LEU A 165 -3.76 -2.42 -16.14
C LEU A 165 -4.55 -3.66 -15.73
N ALA A 166 -5.80 -3.52 -15.30
CA ALA A 166 -6.66 -4.65 -14.97
C ALA A 166 -6.98 -5.52 -16.20
N ASN A 167 -7.04 -4.94 -17.40
CA ASN A 167 -7.17 -5.71 -18.64
C ASN A 167 -5.92 -6.58 -18.91
N GLU A 168 -4.74 -6.17 -18.42
CA GLU A 168 -3.49 -6.91 -18.56
C GLU A 168 -3.33 -7.98 -17.48
N TYR A 169 -3.64 -7.65 -16.22
CA TYR A 169 -3.34 -8.50 -15.05
C TYR A 169 -4.55 -9.21 -14.45
N GLY A 170 -5.76 -8.90 -14.90
CA GLY A 170 -7.01 -9.50 -14.41
C GLY A 170 -7.17 -9.36 -12.89
N SER A 171 -7.60 -10.44 -12.24
CA SER A 171 -7.84 -10.49 -10.79
C SER A 171 -6.59 -10.34 -9.92
N ARG A 172 -5.39 -10.37 -10.51
CA ARG A 172 -4.12 -10.20 -9.79
C ARG A 172 -3.82 -8.74 -9.44
N LEU A 173 -4.57 -7.79 -10.01
CA LEU A 173 -4.50 -6.38 -9.69
C LEU A 173 -5.84 -5.91 -9.11
N SER A 174 -5.80 -5.30 -7.94
CA SER A 174 -6.95 -4.65 -7.33
C SER A 174 -6.60 -3.28 -6.74
N TRP A 175 -7.63 -2.50 -6.43
CA TRP A 175 -7.46 -1.20 -5.80
C TRP A 175 -8.67 -0.81 -4.96
N GLU A 176 -8.44 0.02 -3.95
CA GLU A 176 -9.49 0.65 -3.15
C GLU A 176 -9.09 2.01 -2.61
N ALA A 177 -10.10 2.82 -2.26
CA ALA A 177 -9.92 4.02 -1.44
C ALA A 177 -10.12 3.70 0.04
N ILE A 178 -9.17 4.09 0.88
CA ILE A 178 -9.22 3.95 2.34
C ILE A 178 -9.67 5.30 2.93
N PRO A 179 -10.82 5.35 3.62
CA PRO A 179 -11.37 6.58 4.19
C PRO A 179 -10.58 7.09 5.39
#